data_AF-A0A1I4BYB7-F1
#
_entry.id   AF-A0A1I4BYB7-F1
#
_cell.length_a   1.000
_cell.length_b   1.000
_cell.length_c   1.000
_cell.angle_alpha   90.00
_cell.angle_beta   90.00
_cell.angle_gamma   90.00
#
_symmetry.space_group_name_H-M   'P 1'
#
loop_
_entity.id
_entity.type
_entity.pdbx_description
1 polymer ?
#
loop_
_entity_poly.entity_id
_entity_poly.type
_entity_poly.pdbx_seq_one_letter_code
_entity_poly.pdbx_strand_id
1 'polypeptide(L)'
;MTVARSRFRPNRQKIAEFLTAPQTRALIERKTRAAERAAAAASEADGQFRTDIETGERRVRGAVLGDYSTADPDVSRRALLRGLDGARGAD
;
A
#
# COMPACT_ATOMS: atom_id res chain seq x y z
N MET A 1 23.96 1.82 -40.69
CA MET A 1 22.95 0.90 -40.14
C MET A 1 22.40 1.49 -38.85
N THR A 2 21.18 2.02 -38.88
CA THR A 2 20.55 2.63 -37.71
C THR A 2 19.82 1.54 -36.93
N VAL A 3 20.31 1.21 -35.73
CA VAL A 3 19.67 0.22 -34.85
C VAL A 3 18.30 0.76 -34.45
N ALA A 4 17.24 0.12 -34.92
CA ALA A 4 15.88 0.42 -34.48
C ALA A 4 15.79 0.10 -32.98
N ARG A 5 15.82 1.14 -32.13
CA ARG A 5 15.56 0.98 -30.70
C ARG A 5 14.07 0.65 -30.55
N SER A 6 13.77 -0.61 -30.27
CA SER A 6 12.43 -1.05 -29.87
C SER A 6 11.96 -0.19 -28.70
N ARG A 7 11.04 0.74 -28.95
CA ARG A 7 10.43 1.55 -27.90
C ARG A 7 9.51 0.64 -27.10
N PHE A 8 9.82 0.46 -25.81
CA PHE A 8 8.91 -0.21 -24.88
C PHE A 8 7.53 0.45 -24.94
N ARG A 9 6.50 -0.33 -25.27
CA ARG A 9 5.10 0.09 -25.18
C ARG A 9 4.41 -0.80 -24.15
N PRO A 10 4.05 -0.27 -22.97
CA PRO A 10 3.35 -1.05 -21.98
C PRO A 10 1.98 -1.46 -22.50
N ASN A 11 1.60 -2.72 -22.28
CA ASN A 11 0.25 -3.19 -22.56
C ASN A 11 -0.72 -2.65 -21.52
N ARG A 12 -1.21 -1.42 -21.77
CA ARG A 12 -2.07 -0.69 -20.83
C ARG A 12 -3.35 -1.44 -20.47
N GLN A 13 -3.90 -2.20 -21.42
CA GLN A 13 -5.11 -3.00 -21.20
C GLN A 13 -4.84 -4.14 -20.21
N LYS A 14 -3.81 -4.95 -20.46
CA LYS A 14 -3.46 -6.06 -19.56
C LYS A 14 -3.07 -5.58 -18.16
N ILE A 15 -2.42 -4.42 -18.06
CA ILE A 15 -2.14 -3.79 -16.77
C ILE A 15 -3.43 -3.40 -16.05
N ALA A 16 -4.40 -2.80 -16.75
CA ALA A 16 -5.68 -2.44 -16.16
C ALA A 16 -6.47 -3.68 -15.69
N GLU A 17 -6.54 -4.73 -16.51
CA GLU A 17 -7.16 -6.02 -16.17
C GLU A 17 -6.50 -6.64 -14.92
N PHE A 18 -5.18 -6.63 -14.87
CA PHE A 18 -4.43 -7.13 -13.70
C PHE A 18 -4.75 -6.32 -12.43
N LEU A 19 -4.82 -4.99 -12.52
CA LEU A 19 -5.09 -4.10 -11.40
C LEU A 19 -6.54 -4.13 -10.91
N THR A 20 -7.45 -4.80 -11.61
CA THR A 20 -8.84 -5.01 -11.19
C THR A 20 -9.14 -6.47 -10.83
N ALA A 21 -8.19 -7.38 -11.04
CA ALA A 21 -8.38 -8.81 -10.81
C ALA A 21 -8.67 -9.15 -9.33
N PRO A 22 -9.53 -10.15 -9.04
CA PRO A 22 -9.88 -10.54 -7.67
C PRO A 22 -8.68 -10.91 -6.79
N GLN A 23 -7.68 -11.61 -7.34
CA GLN A 23 -6.46 -11.94 -6.60
C GLN A 23 -5.65 -10.68 -6.21
N THR A 24 -5.63 -9.66 -7.07
CA THR A 24 -4.96 -8.38 -6.78
C THR A 24 -5.71 -7.64 -5.68
N ARG A 25 -7.06 -7.67 -5.69
CA ARG A 25 -7.90 -7.13 -4.60
C ARG A 25 -7.54 -7.74 -3.26
N ALA A 26 -7.59 -9.06 -3.18
CA ALA A 26 -7.31 -9.79 -1.95
C ALA A 26 -5.87 -9.54 -1.45
N LEU A 27 -4.90 -9.45 -2.37
CA LEU A 27 -3.52 -9.15 -2.03
C LEU A 27 -3.37 -7.73 -1.43
N ILE A 28 -3.92 -6.71 -2.10
CA ILE A 28 -3.82 -5.33 -1.63
C ILE A 28 -4.53 -5.17 -0.29
N GLU A 29 -5.73 -5.74 -0.13
CA GLU A 29 -6.43 -5.69 1.15
C GLU A 29 -5.60 -6.32 2.27
N ARG A 30 -5.09 -7.54 2.05
CA ARG A 30 -4.26 -8.26 3.03
C ARG A 30 -3.03 -7.45 3.43
N LYS A 31 -2.28 -6.94 2.44
CA LYS A 31 -1.04 -6.19 2.67
C LYS A 31 -1.31 -4.83 3.33
N THR A 32 -2.39 -4.15 2.96
CA THR A 32 -2.75 -2.85 3.56
C THR A 32 -3.12 -3.01 5.03
N ARG A 33 -3.95 -4.01 5.37
CA ARG A 33 -4.28 -4.32 6.77
C ARG A 33 -3.06 -4.82 7.56
N ALA A 34 -2.14 -5.54 6.93
CA ALA A 34 -0.89 -5.95 7.61
C ALA A 34 0.00 -4.74 7.92
N ALA A 35 0.11 -3.78 6.99
CA ALA A 35 0.86 -2.54 7.22
C ALA A 35 0.22 -1.68 8.32
N GLU A 36 -1.11 -1.58 8.36
CA GLU A 36 -1.83 -0.87 9.44
C GLU A 36 -1.55 -1.49 10.80
N ARG A 37 -1.70 -2.81 10.96
CA ARG A 37 -1.37 -3.50 12.22
C ARG A 37 0.08 -3.32 12.63
N ALA A 38 1.02 -3.41 11.69
CA ALA A 38 2.44 -3.22 11.97
C ALA A 38 2.75 -1.78 12.41
N ALA A 39 2.11 -0.78 11.77
CA ALA A 39 2.24 0.62 12.15
C ALA A 39 1.61 0.90 13.53
N ALA A 40 0.44 0.33 13.81
CA ALA A 40 -0.23 0.42 15.11
C ALA A 40 0.65 -0.16 16.23
N ALA A 41 1.22 -1.36 16.02
CA ALA A 41 2.13 -1.99 16.97
C ALA A 41 3.44 -1.22 17.18
N ALA A 42 3.88 -0.44 16.18
CA ALA A 42 5.08 0.40 16.25
C ALA A 42 4.81 1.81 16.79
N SER A 43 3.55 2.16 17.08
CA SER A 43 3.19 3.48 17.57
C SER A 43 3.66 3.71 19.00
N GLU A 44 4.13 4.92 19.26
CA GLU A 44 4.45 5.43 20.60
C GLU A 44 3.22 6.12 21.24
N ALA A 45 2.08 6.17 20.53
CA ALA A 45 0.77 6.62 21.02
C ALA A 45 -0.20 5.42 21.13
N ASP A 46 -1.49 5.58 20.81
CA ASP A 46 -2.49 4.49 20.92
C ASP A 46 -2.63 3.67 19.63
N GLY A 47 -1.90 4.00 18.56
CA GLY A 47 -1.84 3.19 17.34
C GLY A 47 -3.13 3.17 16.52
N GLN A 48 -3.92 4.24 16.55
CA GLN A 48 -5.23 4.34 15.90
C GLN A 48 -5.11 4.71 14.40
N PHE A 49 -4.36 3.90 13.66
CA PHE A 49 -4.26 4.02 12.20
C PHE A 49 -5.58 3.61 11.54
N ARG A 50 -5.84 4.16 10.34
CA ARG A 50 -7.00 3.80 9.52
C ARG A 50 -6.55 3.29 8.16
N THR A 51 -7.38 2.48 7.51
CA THR A 51 -7.13 2.05 6.12
C THR A 51 -8.18 2.61 5.17
N ASP A 52 -7.74 3.11 4.01
CA ASP A 52 -8.59 3.34 2.83
C ASP A 52 -8.28 2.25 1.81
N ILE A 53 -9.23 1.33 1.60
CA ILE A 53 -9.10 0.19 0.70
C ILE A 53 -10.23 0.26 -0.31
N GLU A 54 -9.90 0.54 -1.57
CA GLU A 54 -10.85 0.54 -2.69
C GLU A 54 -10.66 -0.74 -3.50
N THR A 55 -11.66 -1.61 -3.46
CA THR A 55 -11.70 -2.92 -4.14
C THR A 55 -12.90 -3.05 -5.07
N GLY A 56 -13.59 -1.96 -5.39
CA GLY A 56 -14.72 -1.92 -6.31
C GLY A 56 -14.32 -2.08 -7.78
N GLU A 57 -15.13 -1.56 -8.69
CA GLU A 57 -14.93 -1.71 -10.14
C GLU A 57 -13.74 -0.91 -10.69
N ARG A 58 -13.17 -0.03 -9.88
CA ARG A 58 -12.00 0.78 -10.22
C ARG A 58 -10.70 0.01 -9.91
N ARG A 59 -9.57 0.62 -10.28
CA ARG A 59 -8.24 0.08 -9.93
C ARG A 59 -8.12 -0.04 -8.43
N VAL A 60 -7.63 -1.19 -7.99
CA VAL A 60 -7.45 -1.46 -6.57
C VAL A 60 -6.39 -0.54 -5.99
N ARG A 61 -6.70 0.07 -4.85
CA ARG A 61 -5.74 0.84 -4.06
C ARG A 61 -5.92 0.54 -2.57
N GLY A 62 -4.83 0.66 -1.83
CA GLY A 62 -4.80 0.55 -0.39
C GLY A 62 -3.89 1.64 0.16
N ALA A 63 -4.35 2.33 1.19
CA ALA A 63 -3.58 3.31 1.92
C ALA A 63 -3.77 3.09 3.43
N VAL A 64 -2.69 3.30 4.18
CA VAL A 64 -2.74 3.46 5.63
C VAL A 64 -2.69 4.95 5.91
N LEU A 65 -3.73 5.45 6.56
CA LEU A 65 -3.90 6.82 7.00
C LEU A 65 -3.42 6.93 8.44
N GLY A 66 -2.78 8.05 8.78
CA GLY A 66 -2.00 8.27 9.99
C GLY A 66 -2.67 7.89 11.32
N ASP A 67 -1.91 8.03 12.40
CA ASP A 67 -2.35 7.69 13.75
C ASP A 67 -3.27 8.80 14.27
N TYR A 68 -4.57 8.54 14.31
CA TYR A 68 -5.56 9.52 14.77
C TYR A 68 -5.58 9.70 16.29
N SER A 69 -4.79 8.91 17.04
CA SER A 69 -4.64 9.10 18.49
C SER A 69 -3.67 10.23 18.86
N THR A 70 -2.91 10.76 17.89
CA THR A 70 -1.95 11.85 18.11
C THR A 70 -2.15 13.00 17.14
N ALA A 71 -1.91 14.22 17.61
CA ALA A 71 -1.84 15.42 16.78
C ALA A 71 -0.43 15.65 16.19
N ASP A 72 0.58 14.89 16.63
CA ASP A 72 1.96 15.00 16.16
C ASP A 72 2.17 14.15 14.89
N PRO A 73 2.34 14.79 13.70
CA PRO A 73 2.52 14.08 12.45
C PRO A 73 3.85 13.30 12.38
N ASP A 74 4.89 13.72 13.10
CA ASP A 74 6.19 13.04 13.10
C ASP A 74 6.15 11.74 13.90
N VAL A 75 5.36 11.68 14.97
CA VAL A 75 5.10 10.42 15.71
C VAL A 75 4.35 9.44 14.81
N SER A 76 3.26 9.88 14.20
CA SER A 76 2.49 9.03 13.27
C SER A 76 3.35 8.55 12.09
N ARG A 77 4.14 9.44 11.48
CA ARG A 77 5.01 9.11 10.35
C ARG A 77 6.08 8.08 10.73
N ARG A 78 6.75 8.25 11.88
CA ARG A 78 7.78 7.31 12.33
C ARG A 78 7.21 5.92 12.57
N ALA A 79 6.06 5.82 13.22
CA ALA A 79 5.37 4.56 13.44
C ALA A 79 5.00 3.86 12.11
N LEU A 80 4.46 4.62 11.14
CA LEU A 80 4.16 4.08 9.81
C LEU A 80 5.40 3.55 9.09
N LEU A 81 6.50 4.31 9.08
CA LEU A 81 7.73 3.89 8.41
C LEU A 81 8.33 2.64 9.06
N ARG A 82 8.39 2.58 10.40
CA ARG A 82 8.84 1.38 11.12
C ARG A 82 7.94 0.17 10.82
N GLY A 83 6.63 0.37 10.79
CA GLY A 83 5.66 -0.67 10.45
C GLY A 83 5.84 -1.20 9.03
N LEU A 84 6.09 -0.32 8.06
CA LEU A 84 6.35 -0.70 6.66
C LEU A 84 7.69 -1.43 6.49
N ASP A 85 8.74 -0.99 7.18
CA ASP A 85 10.05 -1.66 7.16
C ASP A 85 9.95 -3.06 7.77
N GLY A 86 9.23 -3.22 8.88
CA GLY A 86 8.95 -4.54 9.48
C GLY A 86 8.10 -5.44 8.58
N ALA A 87 7.09 -4.89 7.90
CA ALA A 87 6.22 -5.64 6.99
C ALA A 87 6.95 -6.10 5.71
N ARG A 88 8.03 -5.42 5.31
CA ARG A 88 8.82 -5.74 4.11
C ARG A 88 9.58 -7.06 4.22
N GLY A 89 9.85 -7.53 5.43
CA GLY A 89 10.55 -8.79 5.72
C GLY A 89 9.64 -9.98 6.05
N ALA A 90 8.32 -9.80 6.04
CA ALA A 90 7.34 -10.78 6.55
C ALA A 90 6.56 -11.52 5.44
N ASP A 91 7.19 -11.79 4.29
CA ASP A 91 6.61 -12.62 3.20
C ASP A 91 6.86 -14.12 3.41
#